data_AF-A0A6J3G635-F1
#
_entry.id   AF-A0A6J3G635-F1
#
_cell.length_a   1.000
_cell.length_b   1.000
_cell.length_c   1.000
_cell.angle_alpha   90.00
_cell.angle_beta   90.00
_cell.angle_gamma   90.00
#
_symmetry.space_group_name_H-M   'P 1'
#
loop_
_entity.id
_entity.type
_entity.pdbx_description
1 polymer ?
#
loop_
_entity_poly.entity_id
_entity_poly.type
_entity_poly.pdbx_seq_one_letter_code
_entity_poly.pdbx_strand_id
1 'polypeptide(L)'
;MSSKGSVVLAYSGGLDTSCILVWLKEQGYDVIAYLVRERPRCLLVSVCLPASAQVASLSAHCYSFKPGFSSLKPGDGGVSAEAPGALYASWPLSLPTSSSGFLFPQVFIEDVSREFVEEFIWPAIQSSALYEDRYLLGTSLARPCIARKQVEIAQREGAKYVSHGATGKGNDQVRFELTCYSLAPQIKVIAPWRMPEFYNRFKGRNDLMEYAKQHGIPIPVTPKNPWSMDENLMHISYEAGILENPKNQAPPGLYTKTQDPAKAPNTPDILEIEFRKGVPVKVTNVKDGTTHQTSLELFMYLNEVAGKHGVGRIDIVENRFIGMKSRGIYETPAGTILYHAHLDIEAFTMDREVRKIKQGLGLKFAELVYTGFWHSPECEFVRHCIAKSQERVEGKVQVSVLKGQVYILGRESPLSLYNEELVSMNVQGDYEPIDATGFININSLRLKEYHRLQSKVTAK
;
A
#
# COMPACT_ATOMS: atom_id res chain seq x y z
N MET A 1 -0.89 3.09 41.75
CA MET A 1 0.22 3.89 41.16
C MET A 1 -0.37 5.16 40.58
N SER A 2 0.28 6.31 40.75
CA SER A 2 -0.13 7.54 40.05
C SER A 2 0.08 7.36 38.54
N SER A 3 -0.92 7.67 37.72
CA SER A 3 -0.81 7.56 36.25
C SER A 3 0.40 8.37 35.74
N LYS A 4 1.20 7.75 34.85
CA LYS A 4 2.29 8.42 34.11
C LYS A 4 1.78 9.30 32.96
N GLY A 5 0.47 9.32 32.74
CA GLY A 5 -0.21 9.99 31.64
C GLY A 5 -0.73 9.03 30.58
N SER A 6 -1.47 9.56 29.62
CA SER A 6 -2.06 8.79 28.53
C SER A 6 -1.09 8.57 27.36
N VAL A 7 -1.20 7.40 26.73
CA VAL A 7 -0.43 6.99 25.56
C VAL A 7 -1.35 6.44 24.48
N VAL A 8 -1.22 6.95 23.25
CA VAL A 8 -1.92 6.38 22.09
C VAL A 8 -1.04 5.32 21.44
N LEU A 9 -1.43 4.06 21.56
CA LEU A 9 -0.72 2.92 20.96
C LEU A 9 -1.31 2.58 19.59
N ALA A 10 -0.50 2.68 18.54
CA ALA A 10 -0.81 2.08 17.24
C ALA A 10 -0.87 0.55 17.40
N TYR A 11 -2.09 0.01 17.41
CA TYR A 11 -2.41 -1.35 17.82
C TYR A 11 -2.93 -2.17 16.63
N SER A 12 -2.31 -3.32 16.36
CA SER A 12 -2.70 -4.20 15.24
C SER A 12 -3.48 -5.43 15.67
N GLY A 13 -3.54 -5.72 16.97
CA GLY A 13 -4.05 -6.99 17.50
C GLY A 13 -3.07 -8.17 17.36
N GLY A 14 -1.88 -7.94 16.79
CA GLY A 14 -0.80 -8.92 16.75
C GLY A 14 -0.14 -9.12 18.11
N LEU A 15 0.59 -10.24 18.26
CA LEU A 15 1.26 -10.63 19.51
C LEU A 15 2.04 -9.47 20.14
N ASP A 16 2.91 -8.82 19.37
CA ASP A 16 3.77 -7.73 19.83
C ASP A 16 2.97 -6.56 20.40
N THR A 17 2.00 -6.02 19.67
CA THR A 17 1.19 -4.88 20.14
C THR A 17 0.27 -5.26 21.30
N SER A 18 -0.19 -6.51 21.37
CA SER A 18 -0.97 -7.03 22.50
C SER A 18 -0.13 -7.12 23.78
N CYS A 19 1.10 -7.62 23.68
CA CYS A 19 2.04 -7.62 24.80
C CYS A 19 2.44 -6.20 25.21
N ILE A 20 2.72 -5.31 24.24
CA ILE A 20 3.06 -3.91 24.50
C ILE A 20 1.93 -3.18 25.22
N LEU A 21 0.67 -3.41 24.84
CA LEU A 21 -0.48 -2.82 25.51
C LEU A 21 -0.51 -3.16 26.99
N VAL A 22 -0.38 -4.45 27.33
CA VAL A 22 -0.38 -4.90 28.74
C VAL A 22 0.85 -4.38 29.47
N TRP A 23 2.01 -4.43 28.84
CA TRP A 23 3.26 -3.93 29.42
C TRP A 23 3.20 -2.44 29.73
N LEU A 24 2.64 -1.60 28.84
CA LEU A 24 2.44 -0.16 29.10
C LEU A 24 1.50 0.07 30.29
N LYS A 25 0.45 -0.73 30.44
CA LYS A 25 -0.43 -0.67 31.62
C LYS A 25 0.33 -1.05 32.90
N GLU A 26 1.16 -2.09 32.88
CA GLU A 26 2.05 -2.45 34.00
C GLU A 26 3.02 -1.32 34.36
N GLN A 27 3.50 -0.57 33.35
CA GLN A 27 4.36 0.60 33.57
C GLN A 27 3.61 1.81 34.16
N GLY A 28 2.27 1.76 34.26
CA GLY A 28 1.45 2.82 34.84
C GLY A 28 0.92 3.87 33.86
N TYR A 29 0.84 3.55 32.56
CA TYR A 29 0.24 4.44 31.55
C TYR A 29 -1.26 4.15 31.34
N ASP A 30 -2.01 5.21 31.01
CA ASP A 30 -3.38 5.08 30.51
C ASP A 30 -3.36 4.86 28.99
N VAL A 31 -3.51 3.60 28.57
CA VAL A 31 -3.32 3.21 27.17
C VAL A 31 -4.61 3.35 26.37
N ILE A 32 -4.54 4.17 25.31
CA ILE A 32 -5.57 4.33 24.27
C ILE A 32 -5.16 3.46 23.08
N ALA A 33 -5.96 2.45 22.75
CA ALA A 33 -5.67 1.58 21.61
C ALA A 33 -6.21 2.21 20.31
N TYR A 34 -5.32 2.48 19.36
CA TYR A 34 -5.66 3.02 18.06
C TYR A 34 -5.49 1.95 16.98
N LEU A 35 -6.60 1.56 16.35
CA LEU A 35 -6.65 0.60 15.25
C LEU A 35 -6.99 1.30 13.95
N VAL A 36 -6.34 0.86 12.88
CA VAL A 36 -6.58 1.38 11.53
C VAL A 36 -7.21 0.30 10.68
N ARG A 37 -8.33 0.64 10.05
CA ARG A 37 -8.84 -0.12 8.92
C ARG A 37 -8.32 0.52 7.65
N GLU A 38 -7.41 -0.20 7.00
CA GLU A 38 -6.91 0.13 5.66
C GLU A 38 -7.60 -0.71 4.59
N ARG A 39 -8.68 -1.44 4.93
CA ARG A 39 -9.52 -2.19 3.98
C ARG A 39 -10.98 -2.21 4.42
N PRO A 40 -11.92 -2.06 3.49
CA PRO A 40 -13.31 -2.38 3.77
C PRO A 40 -13.44 -3.88 4.03
N ARG A 41 -14.02 -4.25 5.19
CA ARG A 41 -14.31 -5.64 5.63
C ARG A 41 -13.16 -6.48 6.17
N CYS A 42 -12.04 -5.90 6.61
CA CYS A 42 -11.15 -6.65 7.51
C CYS A 42 -11.88 -6.90 8.83
N LEU A 43 -12.23 -8.16 9.09
CA LEU A 43 -12.62 -8.61 10.43
C LEU A 43 -11.45 -8.29 11.35
N LEU A 44 -11.68 -7.46 12.36
CA LEU A 44 -10.78 -7.32 13.49
C LEU A 44 -10.45 -8.73 13.97
N VAL A 45 -9.16 -9.07 14.03
CA VAL A 45 -8.69 -10.23 14.79
C VAL A 45 -9.40 -10.14 16.13
N SER A 46 -10.23 -11.13 16.47
CA SER A 46 -11.13 -11.15 17.64
C SER A 46 -10.53 -10.43 18.84
N VAL A 47 -10.81 -9.13 18.95
CA VAL A 47 -10.46 -8.33 20.11
C VAL A 47 -11.66 -8.47 21.02
N CYS A 48 -11.46 -9.00 22.24
CA CYS A 48 -12.46 -8.98 23.30
C CYS A 48 -12.79 -7.51 23.64
N LEU A 49 -13.64 -6.89 22.84
CA LEU A 49 -14.17 -5.55 23.07
C LEU A 49 -15.27 -5.63 24.14
N PRO A 50 -15.40 -4.64 25.03
CA PRO A 50 -16.57 -4.52 25.89
C PRO A 50 -17.84 -4.36 25.03
N ALA A 51 -18.96 -4.89 25.52
CA ALA A 51 -20.25 -4.88 24.83
C ALA A 51 -20.71 -3.47 24.38
N SER A 52 -20.24 -2.41 25.04
CA SER A 52 -20.54 -1.01 24.69
C SER A 52 -19.91 -0.55 23.37
N ALA A 53 -18.79 -1.14 22.92
CA ALA A 53 -18.12 -0.78 21.67
C ALA A 53 -18.68 -1.51 20.44
N GLN A 54 -19.46 -2.58 20.64
CA GLN A 54 -20.07 -3.35 19.55
C GLN A 54 -21.24 -2.59 18.89
N VAL A 55 -21.93 -1.73 19.65
CA VAL A 55 -23.14 -1.01 19.19
C VAL A 55 -22.82 0.13 18.21
N ALA A 56 -21.62 0.71 18.26
CA ALA A 56 -21.24 1.82 17.37
C ALA A 56 -20.84 1.37 15.94
N SER A 57 -20.46 0.10 15.75
CA SER A 57 -20.09 -0.43 14.42
C SER A 57 -21.27 -0.93 13.58
N LEU A 58 -22.45 -1.07 14.20
CA LEU A 58 -23.66 -1.62 13.59
C LEU A 58 -24.72 -0.55 13.24
N SER A 59 -24.52 0.72 13.61
CA SER A 59 -25.56 1.76 13.47
C SER A 59 -25.36 2.77 12.33
N ALA A 60 -24.32 2.65 11.50
CA ALA A 60 -24.10 3.57 10.39
C ALA A 60 -24.62 3.04 9.05
N HIS A 61 -25.87 2.57 8.97
CA HIS A 61 -26.64 2.42 7.72
C HIS A 61 -28.14 2.56 8.03
N CYS A 62 -28.64 3.79 8.12
CA CYS A 62 -30.08 4.04 8.09
C CYS A 62 -30.61 3.86 6.66
N TYR A 63 -31.11 2.67 6.33
CA TYR A 63 -32.11 2.51 5.28
C TYR A 63 -33.45 2.18 5.93
N SER A 64 -34.38 3.14 5.84
CA SER A 64 -35.78 3.00 6.26
C SER A 64 -36.51 2.07 5.28
N PHE A 65 -37.01 0.93 5.75
CA PHE A 65 -38.09 0.19 5.09
C PHE A 65 -39.21 -0.12 6.10
N LYS A 66 -40.43 0.32 5.77
CA LYS A 66 -41.66 0.11 6.54
C LYS A 66 -42.08 -1.38 6.50
N PRO A 67 -42.71 -1.93 7.55
CA PRO A 67 -43.13 -3.33 7.59
C PRO A 67 -44.50 -3.53 6.95
N GLY A 68 -44.65 -4.61 6.17
CA GLY A 68 -45.92 -5.06 5.62
C GLY A 68 -45.94 -6.56 5.32
N PHE A 69 -46.87 -7.25 5.95
CA PHE A 69 -47.43 -8.59 5.64
C PHE A 69 -46.65 -9.88 6.00
N SER A 70 -47.01 -10.37 7.19
CA SER A 70 -47.55 -11.71 7.54
C SER A 70 -47.29 -12.95 6.66
N SER A 71 -46.75 -13.97 7.36
CA SER A 71 -47.13 -15.41 7.36
C SER A 71 -47.07 -16.21 6.06
N LEU A 72 -46.25 -17.28 6.04
CA LEU A 72 -46.59 -18.61 5.51
C LEU A 72 -45.59 -19.68 6.00
N LYS A 73 -46.11 -20.90 6.23
CA LYS A 73 -45.49 -22.09 6.83
C LYS A 73 -44.67 -22.93 5.82
N PRO A 74 -43.83 -23.89 6.28
CA PRO A 74 -42.87 -24.61 5.44
C PRO A 74 -43.48 -25.85 4.74
N GLY A 75 -42.98 -26.16 3.55
CA GLY A 75 -43.29 -27.39 2.81
C GLY A 75 -42.16 -27.73 1.81
N ASP A 76 -41.82 -29.02 1.76
CA ASP A 76 -40.73 -29.68 1.05
C ASP A 76 -40.71 -29.50 -0.48
N GLY A 77 -39.51 -29.64 -1.08
CA GLY A 77 -39.32 -29.94 -2.50
C GLY A 77 -37.98 -29.45 -3.06
N GLY A 78 -37.00 -30.34 -3.18
CA GLY A 78 -35.70 -30.01 -3.79
C GLY A 78 -35.70 -30.14 -5.31
N VAL A 79 -34.90 -29.31 -5.99
CA VAL A 79 -34.10 -29.64 -7.20
C VAL A 79 -32.90 -28.69 -7.25
N SER A 80 -31.73 -29.28 -7.50
CA SER A 80 -30.39 -28.69 -7.65
C SER A 80 -30.23 -27.79 -8.89
N ALA A 81 -29.63 -26.62 -8.70
CA ALA A 81 -28.94 -25.86 -9.74
C ALA A 81 -27.68 -25.22 -9.12
N GLU A 82 -26.50 -25.74 -9.46
CA GLU A 82 -25.20 -25.20 -9.04
C GLU A 82 -24.88 -23.94 -9.87
N ALA A 83 -24.71 -22.81 -9.20
CA ALA A 83 -24.11 -21.59 -9.73
C ALA A 83 -22.72 -21.39 -9.10
N PRO A 84 -21.66 -21.05 -9.86
CA PRO A 84 -20.33 -20.85 -9.30
C PRO A 84 -20.23 -19.43 -8.74
N GLY A 85 -20.59 -19.26 -7.47
CA GLY A 85 -20.56 -17.98 -6.77
C GLY A 85 -20.23 -18.15 -5.30
N ALA A 86 -18.99 -18.54 -4.97
CA ALA A 86 -18.45 -18.48 -3.61
C ALA A 86 -16.92 -18.68 -3.59
N LEU A 87 -16.16 -17.59 -3.71
CA LEU A 87 -14.78 -17.53 -3.23
C LEU A 87 -14.60 -16.30 -2.33
N TYR A 88 -15.43 -16.22 -1.30
CA TYR A 88 -15.15 -15.40 -0.12
C TYR A 88 -15.57 -16.23 1.08
N ALA A 89 -14.59 -16.89 1.71
CA ALA A 89 -14.82 -17.59 2.97
C ALA A 89 -15.22 -16.55 4.02
N SER A 90 -16.52 -16.45 4.29
CA SER A 90 -17.06 -15.79 5.46
C SER A 90 -16.62 -16.59 6.68
N TRP A 91 -15.60 -16.11 7.38
CA TRP A 91 -15.24 -16.67 8.68
C TRP A 91 -16.37 -16.34 9.67
N PRO A 92 -16.96 -17.34 10.36
CA PRO A 92 -17.99 -17.09 11.34
C PRO A 92 -17.39 -16.29 12.51
N LEU A 93 -18.08 -15.23 12.94
CA LEU A 93 -17.82 -14.57 14.21
C LEU A 93 -18.01 -15.58 15.35
N SER A 94 -16.91 -16.14 15.85
CA SER A 94 -16.88 -16.75 17.18
C SER A 94 -16.40 -15.69 18.16
N LEU A 95 -17.34 -15.08 18.87
CA LEU A 95 -17.06 -14.27 20.06
C LEU A 95 -16.61 -15.21 21.19
N PRO A 96 -15.37 -15.12 21.71
CA PRO A 96 -15.04 -15.76 22.96
C PRO A 96 -15.67 -14.92 24.06
N THR A 97 -16.73 -15.43 24.69
CA THR A 97 -17.17 -14.94 26.01
C THR A 97 -16.16 -15.43 27.05
N SER A 98 -14.96 -14.82 27.09
CA SER A 98 -14.06 -15.01 28.22
C SER A 98 -14.46 -14.03 29.32
N SER A 99 -14.92 -14.56 30.44
CA SER A 99 -15.25 -13.90 31.71
C SER A 99 -14.06 -13.20 32.40
N SER A 100 -12.91 -13.08 31.73
CA SER A 100 -11.73 -12.33 32.16
C SER A 100 -11.76 -10.92 31.54
N GLY A 101 -12.15 -9.92 32.33
CA GLY A 101 -12.31 -8.53 31.90
C GLY A 101 -11.03 -7.88 31.35
N PHE A 102 -10.83 -7.98 30.04
CA PHE A 102 -9.83 -7.20 29.30
C PHE A 102 -10.40 -5.79 29.06
N LEU A 103 -10.30 -4.92 30.07
CA LEU A 103 -10.72 -3.52 29.93
C LEU A 103 -9.69 -2.76 29.07
N PHE A 104 -9.99 -2.63 27.78
CA PHE A 104 -9.55 -1.47 26.99
C PHE A 104 -10.29 -0.25 27.56
N PRO A 105 -9.60 0.72 28.20
CA PRO A 105 -10.29 1.90 28.72
C PRO A 105 -10.80 2.79 27.59
N GLN A 106 -10.11 2.83 26.44
CA GLN A 106 -10.52 3.57 25.25
C GLN A 106 -9.93 2.94 23.97
N VAL A 107 -10.75 2.79 22.94
CA VAL A 107 -10.37 2.23 21.63
C VAL A 107 -10.87 3.15 20.52
N PHE A 108 -9.99 3.51 19.59
CA PHE A 108 -10.35 4.19 18.35
C PHE A 108 -10.14 3.25 17.17
N ILE A 109 -11.15 3.12 16.32
CA ILE A 109 -11.09 2.33 15.09
C ILE A 109 -11.35 3.31 13.94
N GLU A 110 -10.30 3.75 13.28
CA GLU A 110 -10.39 4.72 12.19
C GLU A 110 -10.36 4.00 10.85
N ASP A 111 -11.31 4.33 9.98
CA ASP A 111 -11.25 3.92 8.57
C ASP A 111 -10.57 5.01 7.77
N VAL A 112 -9.33 4.75 7.38
CA VAL A 112 -8.51 5.68 6.58
C VAL A 112 -8.36 5.17 5.14
N SER A 113 -9.14 4.18 4.72
CA SER A 113 -8.93 3.50 3.42
C SER A 113 -9.04 4.44 2.23
N ARG A 114 -10.01 5.36 2.23
CA ARG A 114 -10.18 6.37 1.18
C ARG A 114 -9.05 7.40 1.20
N GLU A 115 -8.75 7.93 2.38
CA GLU A 115 -7.66 8.89 2.62
C GLU A 115 -6.31 8.31 2.16
N PHE A 116 -6.06 7.02 2.45
CA PHE A 116 -4.86 6.31 2.01
C PHE A 116 -4.75 6.27 0.48
N VAL A 117 -5.84 5.97 -0.22
CA VAL A 117 -5.85 5.99 -1.70
C VAL A 117 -5.60 7.40 -2.23
N GLU A 118 -6.38 8.37 -1.76
CA GLU A 118 -6.45 9.71 -2.35
C GLU A 118 -5.23 10.57 -2.04
N GLU A 119 -4.68 10.46 -0.82
CA GLU A 119 -3.61 11.34 -0.36
C GLU A 119 -2.23 10.69 -0.36
N PHE A 120 -2.12 9.36 -0.46
CA PHE A 120 -0.83 8.64 -0.41
C PHE A 120 -0.57 7.82 -1.67
N ILE A 121 -1.50 6.96 -2.07
CA ILE A 121 -1.32 6.12 -3.27
C ILE A 121 -1.33 6.98 -4.54
N TRP A 122 -2.23 7.95 -4.67
CA TRP A 122 -2.28 8.82 -5.86
C TRP A 122 -1.01 9.63 -6.10
N PRO A 123 -0.42 10.32 -5.11
CA PRO A 123 0.89 10.94 -5.31
C PRO A 123 1.98 9.93 -5.70
N ALA A 124 1.94 8.70 -5.17
CA ALA A 124 2.88 7.66 -5.57
C ALA A 124 2.69 7.22 -7.03
N ILE A 125 1.46 7.05 -7.50
CA ILE A 125 1.17 6.79 -8.92
C ILE A 125 1.64 7.95 -9.79
N GLN A 126 1.27 9.18 -9.44
CA GLN A 126 1.72 10.39 -10.15
C GLN A 126 3.23 10.49 -10.26
N SER A 127 3.98 10.03 -9.25
CA SER A 127 5.44 10.02 -9.27
C SER A 127 6.06 8.95 -10.17
N SER A 128 5.29 7.92 -10.53
CA SER A 128 5.79 6.69 -11.17
C SER A 128 6.91 6.03 -10.34
N ALA A 129 6.80 6.08 -9.01
CA ALA A 129 7.85 5.66 -8.10
C ALA A 129 8.02 4.14 -8.01
N LEU A 130 9.28 3.73 -8.08
CA LEU A 130 9.76 2.44 -7.63
C LEU A 130 11.00 2.66 -6.78
N TYR A 131 11.00 2.13 -5.57
CA TYR A 131 12.23 2.08 -4.78
C TYR A 131 13.14 0.98 -5.31
N GLU A 132 14.39 1.35 -5.58
CA GLU A 132 15.41 0.47 -6.16
C GLU A 132 14.87 -0.31 -7.38
N ASP A 133 14.16 0.42 -8.25
CA ASP A 133 13.60 -0.06 -9.52
C ASP A 133 12.57 -1.19 -9.42
N ARG A 134 12.13 -1.58 -8.21
CA ARG A 134 11.29 -2.77 -8.02
C ARG A 134 10.15 -2.61 -7.03
N TYR A 135 10.33 -1.89 -5.92
CA TYR A 135 9.36 -1.88 -4.82
C TYR A 135 8.37 -0.71 -4.93
N LEU A 136 7.08 -1.03 -4.93
CA LEU A 136 5.95 -0.08 -5.03
C LEU A 136 5.55 0.57 -3.70
N LEU A 137 6.41 0.51 -2.67
CA LEU A 137 6.29 1.33 -1.46
C LEU A 137 5.03 1.08 -0.59
N GLY A 138 4.32 -0.04 -0.75
CA GLY A 138 3.01 -0.25 -0.12
C GLY A 138 2.98 -0.08 1.39
N THR A 139 3.99 -0.58 2.13
CA THR A 139 4.10 -0.37 3.59
C THR A 139 4.53 1.06 3.90
N SER A 140 5.51 1.57 3.16
CA SER A 140 6.08 2.91 3.40
C SER A 140 5.08 4.04 3.20
N LEU A 141 4.13 3.88 2.28
CA LEU A 141 3.05 4.83 2.05
C LEU A 141 1.99 4.79 3.15
N ALA A 142 1.71 3.61 3.72
CA ALA A 142 0.71 3.45 4.78
C ALA A 142 1.16 4.09 6.11
N ARG A 143 2.44 3.97 6.46
CA ARG A 143 2.95 4.46 7.77
C ARG A 143 2.71 5.95 8.05
N PRO A 144 2.98 6.90 7.13
CA PRO A 144 2.66 8.31 7.40
C PRO A 144 1.14 8.55 7.51
N CYS A 145 0.30 7.79 6.82
CA CYS A 145 -1.17 7.87 6.97
C CYS A 145 -1.61 7.45 8.38
N ILE A 146 -1.15 6.28 8.85
CA ILE A 146 -1.42 5.78 10.20
C ILE A 146 -0.88 6.75 11.27
N ALA A 147 0.38 7.17 11.13
CA ALA A 147 1.05 8.03 12.11
C ALA A 147 0.40 9.42 12.20
N ARG A 148 -0.03 10.00 11.07
CA ARG A 148 -0.78 11.27 11.05
C ARG A 148 -2.04 11.16 11.91
N LYS A 149 -2.86 10.14 11.69
CA LYS A 149 -4.10 9.93 12.45
C LYS A 149 -3.83 9.58 13.92
N GLN A 150 -2.74 8.86 14.22
CA GLN A 150 -2.30 8.62 15.60
C GLN A 150 -2.00 9.93 16.35
N VAL A 151 -1.30 10.86 15.69
CA VAL A 151 -1.01 12.19 16.25
C VAL A 151 -2.28 12.99 16.46
N GLU A 152 -3.21 12.98 15.50
CA GLU A 152 -4.50 13.66 15.63
C GLU A 152 -5.29 13.16 16.85
N ILE A 153 -5.34 11.84 17.06
CA ILE A 153 -5.98 11.25 18.25
C ILE A 153 -5.23 11.66 19.52
N ALA A 154 -3.90 11.62 19.53
CA ALA A 154 -3.12 12.01 20.69
C ALA A 154 -3.37 13.48 21.08
N GLN A 155 -3.46 14.39 20.11
CA GLN A 155 -3.79 15.79 20.34
C GLN A 155 -5.22 15.95 20.86
N ARG A 156 -6.20 15.26 20.25
CA ARG A 156 -7.61 15.30 20.66
C ARG A 156 -7.80 14.84 22.11
N GLU A 157 -7.12 13.76 22.50
CA GLU A 157 -7.23 13.17 23.84
C GLU A 157 -6.26 13.81 24.86
N GLY A 158 -5.48 14.82 24.45
CA GLY A 158 -4.46 15.45 25.30
C GLY A 158 -3.35 14.50 25.74
N ALA A 159 -3.11 13.42 24.99
CA ALA A 159 -2.09 12.43 25.27
C ALA A 159 -0.68 12.98 25.04
N LYS A 160 0.19 12.79 26.03
CA LYS A 160 1.58 13.25 25.98
C LYS A 160 2.49 12.28 25.24
N TYR A 161 2.02 11.06 25.04
CA TYR A 161 2.79 9.97 24.47
C TYR A 161 2.09 9.31 23.29
N VAL A 162 2.87 8.88 22.31
CA VAL A 162 2.48 7.92 21.28
C VAL A 162 3.38 6.68 21.37
N SER A 163 2.86 5.52 20.99
CA SER A 163 3.60 4.26 21.01
C SER A 163 3.33 3.44 19.77
N HIS A 164 4.28 2.61 19.35
CA HIS A 164 4.13 1.69 18.23
C HIS A 164 4.80 0.34 18.50
N GLY A 165 4.40 -0.68 17.76
CA GLY A 165 4.96 -2.04 17.84
C GLY A 165 6.11 -2.33 16.87
N ALA A 166 6.57 -1.36 16.06
CA ALA A 166 7.65 -1.59 15.11
C ALA A 166 8.95 -2.05 15.78
N THR A 167 9.64 -3.00 15.17
CA THR A 167 10.89 -3.58 15.72
C THR A 167 12.06 -2.63 15.60
N GLY A 168 13.08 -2.80 16.46
CA GLY A 168 14.32 -2.00 16.43
C GLY A 168 15.19 -2.20 15.19
N LYS A 169 14.86 -3.15 14.31
CA LYS A 169 15.60 -3.45 13.06
C LYS A 169 14.80 -3.17 11.78
N GLY A 170 13.60 -2.63 11.88
CA GLY A 170 12.75 -2.31 10.73
C GLY A 170 12.85 -0.84 10.31
N ASN A 171 12.35 -0.51 9.11
CA ASN A 171 12.20 0.88 8.67
C ASN A 171 10.97 1.57 9.32
N ASP A 172 9.96 0.80 9.73
CA ASP A 172 8.68 1.36 10.19
C ASP A 172 8.81 2.23 11.43
N GLN A 173 9.73 1.91 12.35
CA GLN A 173 10.03 2.78 13.49
C GLN A 173 10.40 4.20 13.04
N VAL A 174 11.23 4.32 12.00
CA VAL A 174 11.65 5.62 11.46
C VAL A 174 10.46 6.34 10.84
N ARG A 175 9.63 5.64 10.06
CA ARG A 175 8.47 6.21 9.37
C ARG A 175 7.41 6.75 10.34
N PHE A 176 7.12 5.99 11.40
CA PHE A 176 6.23 6.44 12.48
C PHE A 176 6.80 7.67 13.18
N GLU A 177 8.03 7.59 13.64
CA GLU A 177 8.62 8.60 14.50
C GLU A 177 8.90 9.92 13.77
N LEU A 178 9.47 9.88 12.56
CA LEU A 178 9.68 11.09 11.77
C LEU A 178 8.35 11.78 11.47
N THR A 179 7.29 11.03 11.18
CA THR A 179 5.95 11.60 11.01
C THR A 179 5.44 12.24 12.30
N CYS A 180 5.52 11.52 13.43
CA CYS A 180 5.07 12.03 14.72
C CYS A 180 5.79 13.31 15.12
N TYR A 181 7.12 13.35 15.02
CA TYR A 181 7.90 14.54 15.35
C TYR A 181 7.69 15.69 14.37
N SER A 182 7.46 15.39 13.09
CA SER A 182 7.15 16.43 12.10
C SER A 182 5.80 17.10 12.35
N LEU A 183 4.79 16.36 12.82
CA LEU A 183 3.43 16.85 13.02
C LEU A 183 3.15 17.36 14.44
N ALA A 184 3.84 16.81 15.43
CA ALA A 184 3.73 17.19 16.84
C ALA A 184 5.09 17.06 17.54
N PRO A 185 6.02 18.01 17.35
CA PRO A 185 7.40 17.93 17.88
C PRO A 185 7.50 17.71 19.41
N GLN A 186 6.47 18.12 20.15
CA GLN A 186 6.37 18.00 21.59
C GLN A 186 5.93 16.60 22.07
N ILE A 187 5.44 15.74 21.17
CA ILE A 187 4.99 14.40 21.53
C ILE A 187 6.18 13.54 21.95
N LYS A 188 5.99 12.70 22.98
CA LYS A 188 7.02 11.75 23.40
C LYS A 188 6.72 10.38 22.82
N VAL A 189 7.68 9.77 22.14
CA VAL A 189 7.52 8.41 21.61
C VAL A 189 7.96 7.39 22.65
N ILE A 190 7.13 6.38 22.87
CA ILE A 190 7.49 5.15 23.58
C ILE A 190 7.66 4.04 22.53
N ALA A 191 8.88 3.55 22.37
CA ALA A 191 9.20 2.49 21.41
C ALA A 191 9.78 1.28 22.17
N PRO A 192 8.93 0.37 22.67
CA PRO A 192 9.36 -0.71 23.56
C PRO A 192 10.50 -1.56 22.99
N TRP A 193 10.49 -1.86 21.69
CA TRP A 193 11.57 -2.62 21.04
C TRP A 193 12.95 -1.94 21.01
N ARG A 194 13.06 -0.70 21.50
CA ARG A 194 14.33 0.01 21.72
C ARG A 194 14.60 0.37 23.19
N MET A 195 13.73 -0.06 24.10
CA MET A 195 13.89 0.15 25.55
C MET A 195 14.57 -1.08 26.17
N PRO A 196 15.76 -0.93 26.81
CA PRO A 196 16.50 -2.04 27.41
C PRO A 196 15.67 -2.94 28.31
N GLU A 197 14.78 -2.37 29.11
CA GLU A 197 13.88 -3.08 30.01
C GLU A 197 12.88 -4.00 29.30
N PHE A 198 12.52 -3.68 28.05
CA PHE A 198 11.58 -4.47 27.26
C PHE A 198 12.32 -5.50 26.40
N TYR A 199 13.29 -5.09 25.58
CA TYR A 199 13.95 -6.03 24.67
C TYR A 199 14.89 -7.04 25.39
N ASN A 200 15.42 -6.72 26.57
CA ASN A 200 16.17 -7.70 27.36
C ASN A 200 15.26 -8.72 28.05
N ARG A 201 14.01 -8.33 28.35
CA ARG A 201 12.96 -9.21 28.90
C ARG A 201 12.40 -10.13 27.81
N PHE A 202 12.19 -9.61 26.61
CA PHE A 202 11.63 -10.33 25.48
C PHE A 202 12.69 -10.51 24.38
N LYS A 203 13.53 -11.54 24.52
CA LYS A 203 14.64 -11.81 23.57
C LYS A 203 14.14 -12.38 22.24
N GLY A 204 12.94 -12.93 22.23
CA GLY A 204 12.31 -13.44 21.02
C GLY A 204 10.82 -13.70 21.16
N ARG A 205 10.25 -14.29 20.10
CA ARG A 205 8.81 -14.55 20.00
C ARG A 205 8.27 -15.48 21.10
N ASN A 206 9.08 -16.43 21.56
CA ASN A 206 8.69 -17.39 22.60
C ASN A 206 8.47 -16.68 23.94
N ASP A 207 9.30 -15.71 24.30
CA ASP A 207 9.16 -14.94 25.54
C ASP A 207 7.86 -14.11 25.53
N LEU A 208 7.51 -13.53 24.37
CA LEU A 208 6.22 -12.83 24.20
C LEU A 208 5.03 -13.77 24.30
N MET A 209 5.13 -14.99 23.74
CA MET A 209 4.06 -15.98 23.86
C MET A 209 3.84 -16.42 25.31
N GLU A 210 4.92 -16.63 26.06
CA GLU A 210 4.85 -16.98 27.48
C GLU A 210 4.30 -15.81 28.30
N TYR A 211 4.74 -14.59 28.04
CA TYR A 211 4.15 -13.38 28.66
C TYR A 211 2.67 -13.24 28.33
N ALA A 212 2.28 -13.45 27.08
CA ALA A 212 0.88 -13.45 26.67
C ALA A 212 0.07 -14.51 27.43
N LYS A 213 0.58 -15.74 27.57
CA LYS A 213 -0.06 -16.80 28.36
C LYS A 213 -0.19 -16.42 29.84
N GLN A 214 0.86 -15.89 30.45
CA GLN A 214 0.87 -15.46 31.86
C GLN A 214 -0.15 -14.36 32.16
N HIS A 215 -0.39 -13.48 31.18
CA HIS A 215 -1.29 -12.34 31.33
C HIS A 215 -2.66 -12.57 30.67
N GLY A 216 -2.97 -13.81 30.26
CA GLY A 216 -4.24 -14.18 29.64
C GLY A 216 -4.53 -13.45 28.32
N ILE A 217 -3.49 -13.00 27.61
CA ILE A 217 -3.62 -12.34 26.31
C ILE A 217 -4.00 -13.40 25.26
N PRO A 218 -5.15 -13.27 24.58
CA PRO A 218 -5.54 -14.23 23.56
C PRO A 218 -4.55 -14.19 22.39
N ILE A 219 -3.97 -15.34 22.09
CA ILE A 219 -3.08 -15.52 20.94
C ILE A 219 -3.90 -16.17 19.81
N PRO A 220 -3.89 -15.63 18.58
CA PRO A 220 -4.50 -16.31 17.44
C PRO A 220 -3.91 -17.72 17.30
N VAL A 221 -4.77 -18.73 17.36
CA VAL A 221 -4.42 -20.13 17.69
C VAL A 221 -3.87 -20.95 16.50
N THR A 222 -3.51 -20.33 15.38
CA THR A 222 -3.08 -21.08 14.19
C THR A 222 -1.56 -21.29 14.15
N PRO A 223 -1.08 -22.46 13.66
CA PRO A 223 0.33 -22.74 13.45
C PRO A 223 0.92 -21.64 12.56
N LYS A 224 1.68 -20.75 13.18
CA LYS A 224 2.14 -19.51 12.58
C LYS A 224 2.98 -19.81 11.36
N ASN A 225 2.54 -19.27 10.22
CA ASN A 225 3.39 -19.10 9.05
C ASN A 225 4.80 -18.67 9.50
N PRO A 226 5.87 -19.32 9.02
CA PRO A 226 7.24 -19.06 9.45
C PRO A 226 7.80 -17.76 8.85
N TRP A 227 6.97 -16.73 8.67
CA TRP A 227 7.30 -15.41 8.15
C TRP A 227 6.43 -14.33 8.82
N SER A 228 6.89 -13.09 8.76
CA SER A 228 6.16 -11.89 9.13
C SER A 228 5.30 -11.42 7.96
N MET A 229 4.16 -10.80 8.24
CA MET A 229 3.25 -10.24 7.24
C MET A 229 2.87 -8.82 7.64
N ASP A 230 2.84 -7.93 6.65
CA ASP A 230 2.24 -6.60 6.76
C ASP A 230 1.29 -6.42 5.58
N GLU A 231 0.04 -6.10 5.89
CA GLU A 231 -1.05 -6.17 4.93
C GLU A 231 -1.91 -4.90 5.00
N ASN A 232 -2.07 -4.24 3.86
CA ASN A 232 -2.91 -3.04 3.72
C ASN A 232 -3.69 -3.06 2.39
N LEU A 233 -4.35 -1.95 2.02
CA LEU A 233 -5.09 -1.88 0.77
C LEU A 233 -4.20 -2.13 -0.46
N MET A 234 -3.02 -1.51 -0.47
CA MET A 234 -2.12 -1.44 -1.61
C MET A 234 -1.40 -2.77 -1.83
N HIS A 235 -0.90 -3.40 -0.77
CA HIS A 235 -0.12 -4.63 -0.88
C HIS A 235 -0.26 -5.57 0.31
N ILE A 236 0.38 -6.73 0.21
CA ILE A 236 0.87 -7.51 1.35
C ILE A 236 2.35 -7.78 1.16
N SER A 237 3.12 -7.68 2.23
CA SER A 237 4.55 -8.02 2.25
C SER A 237 4.83 -9.20 3.16
N TYR A 238 5.81 -10.02 2.79
CA TYR A 238 6.28 -11.19 3.52
C TYR A 238 7.79 -11.10 3.73
N GLU A 239 8.24 -11.27 4.97
CA GLU A 239 9.67 -11.24 5.32
C GLU A 239 9.98 -12.13 6.53
N ALA A 240 11.25 -12.20 6.95
CA ALA A 240 11.73 -12.95 8.10
C ALA A 240 11.57 -14.49 7.99
N GLY A 241 12.09 -15.19 8.99
CA GLY A 241 12.04 -16.65 9.10
C GLY A 241 12.62 -17.36 7.87
N ILE A 242 11.86 -18.26 7.22
CA ILE A 242 12.41 -19.05 6.10
C ILE A 242 12.87 -18.19 4.90
N LEU A 243 12.36 -16.96 4.79
CA LEU A 243 12.66 -16.03 3.70
C LEU A 243 13.99 -15.29 3.91
N GLU A 244 14.54 -15.28 5.13
CA GLU A 244 15.80 -14.59 5.46
C GLU A 244 16.99 -15.12 4.65
N ASN A 245 16.98 -16.41 4.30
CA ASN A 245 17.93 -16.96 3.36
C ASN A 245 17.45 -16.64 1.93
N PRO A 246 18.11 -15.72 1.19
CA PRO A 246 17.69 -15.32 -0.15
C PRO A 246 17.80 -16.43 -1.19
N LYS A 247 18.47 -17.54 -0.88
CA LYS A 247 18.51 -18.73 -1.74
C LYS A 247 17.22 -19.56 -1.68
N ASN A 248 16.48 -19.49 -0.58
CA ASN A 248 15.25 -20.26 -0.42
C ASN A 248 14.16 -19.70 -1.33
N GLN A 249 13.41 -20.54 -2.03
CA GLN A 249 12.26 -20.07 -2.81
C GLN A 249 11.05 -19.84 -1.90
N ALA A 250 10.15 -18.94 -2.32
CA ALA A 250 8.86 -18.75 -1.67
C ALA A 250 8.04 -20.06 -1.72
N PRO A 251 7.52 -20.58 -0.60
CA PRO A 251 6.64 -21.74 -0.66
C PRO A 251 5.30 -21.36 -1.33
N PRO A 252 4.62 -22.28 -2.04
CA PRO A 252 3.38 -21.96 -2.76
C PRO A 252 2.25 -21.37 -1.89
N GLY A 253 2.19 -21.74 -0.60
CA GLY A 253 1.20 -21.23 0.36
C GLY A 253 1.50 -19.84 0.93
N LEU A 254 2.59 -19.18 0.49
CA LEU A 254 2.94 -17.83 0.94
C LEU A 254 1.99 -16.77 0.40
N TYR A 255 1.64 -16.87 -0.88
CA TYR A 255 0.87 -15.86 -1.59
C TYR A 255 -0.60 -15.95 -1.23
N THR A 256 -1.12 -14.91 -0.56
CA THR A 256 -2.51 -14.90 -0.07
C THR A 256 -3.38 -13.86 -0.78
N LYS A 257 -2.78 -12.88 -1.47
CA LYS A 257 -3.52 -11.81 -2.15
C LYS A 257 -3.68 -12.05 -3.66
N THR A 258 -2.79 -12.82 -4.28
CA THR A 258 -2.83 -13.08 -5.73
C THR A 258 -2.88 -14.59 -6.02
N GLN A 259 -3.61 -14.96 -7.07
CA GLN A 259 -3.65 -16.33 -7.58
C GLN A 259 -2.28 -16.71 -8.17
N ASP A 260 -1.88 -17.97 -8.03
CA ASP A 260 -0.74 -18.51 -8.79
C ASP A 260 -0.96 -18.30 -10.30
N PRO A 261 -0.06 -17.59 -11.03
CA PRO A 261 -0.20 -17.37 -12.47
C PRO A 261 -0.47 -18.66 -13.27
N ALA A 262 0.09 -19.80 -12.86
CA ALA A 262 -0.17 -21.07 -13.53
C ALA A 262 -1.65 -21.50 -13.43
N LYS A 263 -2.32 -21.15 -12.33
CA LYS A 263 -3.73 -21.47 -12.02
C LYS A 263 -4.70 -20.33 -12.31
N ALA A 264 -4.20 -19.15 -12.69
CA ALA A 264 -5.04 -18.01 -13.01
C ALA A 264 -5.90 -18.28 -14.27
N PRO A 265 -6.96 -17.52 -14.55
CA PRO A 265 -7.78 -17.70 -15.74
C PRO A 265 -6.97 -17.69 -17.05
N ASN A 266 -7.41 -18.45 -18.05
CA ASN A 266 -6.77 -18.48 -19.39
C ASN A 266 -7.25 -17.35 -20.32
N THR A 267 -8.31 -16.64 -19.93
CA THR A 267 -8.90 -15.55 -20.69
C THR A 267 -8.55 -14.22 -20.03
N PRO A 268 -8.00 -13.22 -20.76
CA PRO A 268 -7.62 -11.94 -20.18
C PRO A 268 -8.85 -11.15 -19.73
N ASP A 269 -8.73 -10.37 -18.65
CA ASP A 269 -9.62 -9.24 -18.41
C ASP A 269 -9.05 -8.01 -19.10
N ILE A 270 -9.88 -7.32 -19.89
CA ILE A 270 -9.49 -6.10 -20.61
C ILE A 270 -10.14 -4.92 -19.92
N LEU A 271 -9.33 -3.97 -19.47
CA LEU A 271 -9.79 -2.81 -18.72
C LEU A 271 -9.46 -1.53 -19.49
N GLU A 272 -10.39 -0.59 -19.52
CA GLU A 272 -10.15 0.81 -19.87
C GLU A 272 -10.03 1.62 -18.57
N ILE A 273 -8.88 2.27 -18.37
CA ILE A 273 -8.60 3.09 -17.19
C ILE A 273 -8.49 4.53 -17.64
N GLU A 274 -9.39 5.39 -17.15
CA GLU A 274 -9.39 6.82 -17.42
C GLU A 274 -8.63 7.57 -16.33
N PHE A 275 -7.72 8.45 -16.74
CA PHE A 275 -6.93 9.32 -15.90
C PHE A 275 -7.31 10.78 -16.08
N ARG A 276 -7.20 11.55 -15.00
CA ARG A 276 -7.25 13.01 -15.01
C ARG A 276 -6.23 13.55 -14.02
N LYS A 277 -5.43 14.53 -14.42
CA LYS A 277 -4.33 15.08 -13.60
C LYS A 277 -3.41 13.98 -13.03
N GLY A 278 -3.14 12.94 -13.82
CA GLY A 278 -2.29 11.82 -13.44
C GLY A 278 -2.88 10.82 -12.45
N VAL A 279 -4.15 10.98 -12.04
CA VAL A 279 -4.83 10.03 -11.13
C VAL A 279 -5.95 9.28 -11.86
N PRO A 280 -6.18 7.99 -11.56
CA PRO A 280 -7.27 7.25 -12.16
C PRO A 280 -8.62 7.74 -11.60
N VAL A 281 -9.56 8.04 -12.50
CA VAL A 281 -10.90 8.54 -12.16
C VAL A 281 -12.01 7.57 -12.53
N LYS A 282 -11.73 6.60 -13.41
CA LYS A 282 -12.68 5.55 -13.79
C LYS A 282 -11.94 4.31 -14.26
N VAL A 283 -12.49 3.15 -13.93
CA VAL A 283 -12.15 1.88 -14.56
C VAL A 283 -13.41 1.25 -15.13
N THR A 284 -13.30 0.69 -16.32
CA THR A 284 -14.37 -0.07 -16.98
C THR A 284 -13.79 -1.37 -17.52
N ASN A 285 -14.39 -2.51 -17.19
CA ASN A 285 -14.09 -3.77 -17.84
C ASN A 285 -14.80 -3.83 -19.18
N VAL A 286 -14.02 -3.96 -20.25
CA VAL A 286 -14.51 -3.88 -21.64
C VAL A 286 -15.42 -5.05 -21.99
N LYS A 287 -15.31 -6.20 -21.30
CA LYS A 287 -16.08 -7.40 -21.61
C LYS A 287 -17.46 -7.43 -20.95
N ASP A 288 -17.53 -7.13 -19.66
CA ASP A 288 -18.77 -7.25 -18.88
C ASP A 288 -19.43 -5.89 -18.57
N GLY A 289 -18.75 -4.77 -18.88
CA GLY A 289 -19.27 -3.42 -18.66
C GLY A 289 -19.19 -2.93 -17.21
N THR A 290 -18.62 -3.72 -16.29
CA THR A 290 -18.45 -3.31 -14.88
C THR A 290 -17.66 -2.03 -14.81
N THR A 291 -18.19 -1.01 -14.12
CA THR A 291 -17.54 0.29 -13.98
C THR A 291 -17.50 0.79 -12.54
N HIS A 292 -16.37 1.40 -12.18
CA HIS A 292 -16.18 2.08 -10.90
C HIS A 292 -15.57 3.47 -11.15
N GLN A 293 -16.10 4.48 -10.48
CA GLN A 293 -15.70 5.89 -10.65
C GLN A 293 -15.24 6.55 -9.34
N THR A 294 -15.43 5.88 -8.20
CA THR A 294 -14.91 6.40 -6.92
C THR A 294 -13.53 5.79 -6.64
N SER A 295 -12.64 6.61 -6.08
CA SER A 295 -11.22 6.27 -5.81
C SER A 295 -11.03 4.92 -5.10
N LEU A 296 -11.76 4.68 -4.01
CA LEU A 296 -11.62 3.46 -3.22
C LEU A 296 -12.18 2.24 -3.97
N GLU A 297 -13.37 2.35 -4.56
CA GLU A 297 -14.00 1.24 -5.28
C GLU A 297 -13.19 0.83 -6.51
N LEU A 298 -12.71 1.82 -7.29
CA LEU A 298 -11.89 1.55 -8.47
C LEU A 298 -10.57 0.84 -8.07
N PHE A 299 -9.93 1.28 -6.98
CA PHE A 299 -8.69 0.66 -6.52
C PHE A 299 -8.91 -0.76 -5.98
N MET A 300 -10.02 -0.99 -5.27
CA MET A 300 -10.41 -2.33 -4.82
C MET A 300 -10.74 -3.26 -5.99
N TYR A 301 -11.47 -2.78 -6.99
CA TYR A 301 -11.78 -3.55 -8.19
C TYR A 301 -10.50 -3.94 -8.95
N LEU A 302 -9.55 -3.01 -9.09
CA LEU A 302 -8.25 -3.32 -9.68
C LEU A 302 -7.48 -4.37 -8.86
N ASN A 303 -7.59 -4.35 -7.53
CA ASN A 303 -6.98 -5.37 -6.67
C ASN A 303 -7.62 -6.74 -6.90
N GLU A 304 -8.94 -6.80 -7.04
CA GLU A 304 -9.68 -8.03 -7.33
C GLU A 304 -9.26 -8.62 -8.69
N VAL A 305 -9.29 -7.82 -9.75
CA VAL A 305 -8.94 -8.27 -11.11
C VAL A 305 -7.48 -8.70 -11.18
N ALA A 306 -6.55 -7.88 -10.69
CA ALA A 306 -5.13 -8.20 -10.66
C ALA A 306 -4.85 -9.45 -9.80
N GLY A 307 -5.48 -9.55 -8.63
CA GLY A 307 -5.37 -10.69 -7.72
C GLY A 307 -5.82 -11.98 -8.37
N LYS A 308 -6.99 -11.98 -9.02
CA LYS A 308 -7.51 -13.10 -9.81
C LYS A 308 -6.54 -13.58 -10.89
N HIS A 309 -5.82 -12.66 -11.53
CA HIS A 309 -4.86 -12.96 -12.60
C HIS A 309 -3.43 -13.23 -12.13
N GLY A 310 -3.14 -13.13 -10.83
CA GLY A 310 -1.80 -13.38 -10.28
C GLY A 310 -0.81 -12.23 -10.46
N VAL A 311 -1.29 -11.01 -10.74
CA VAL A 311 -0.46 -9.84 -11.06
C VAL A 311 0.10 -9.20 -9.80
N GLY A 312 1.36 -8.74 -9.90
CA GLY A 312 1.98 -7.87 -8.90
C GLY A 312 2.84 -8.58 -7.85
N ARG A 313 3.33 -9.80 -8.15
CA ARG A 313 4.31 -10.51 -7.32
C ARG A 313 5.73 -10.04 -7.63
N ILE A 314 6.49 -9.68 -6.60
CA ILE A 314 7.94 -9.47 -6.68
C ILE A 314 8.65 -10.15 -5.51
N ASP A 315 9.86 -10.65 -5.74
CA ASP A 315 10.77 -11.20 -4.71
C ASP A 315 12.10 -10.45 -4.81
N ILE A 316 12.42 -9.63 -3.81
CA ILE A 316 13.50 -8.66 -3.89
C ILE A 316 14.42 -8.73 -2.66
N VAL A 317 15.65 -8.27 -2.85
CA VAL A 317 16.51 -7.84 -1.75
C VAL A 317 16.63 -6.32 -1.85
N GLU A 318 16.24 -5.63 -0.79
CA GLU A 318 16.23 -4.17 -0.69
C GLU A 318 17.23 -3.67 0.37
N ASN A 319 17.67 -2.42 0.22
CA ASN A 319 18.48 -1.75 1.22
C ASN A 319 17.59 -1.02 2.23
N ARG A 320 17.60 -1.44 3.51
CA ARG A 320 16.92 -0.70 4.58
C ARG A 320 17.65 0.61 4.86
N PHE A 321 16.90 1.63 5.28
CA PHE A 321 17.47 2.93 5.63
C PHE A 321 18.49 2.83 6.77
N ILE A 322 18.24 1.93 7.72
CA ILE A 322 19.13 1.68 8.85
C ILE A 322 20.33 0.77 8.52
N GLY A 323 20.68 0.64 7.23
CA GLY A 323 21.96 0.07 6.76
C GLY A 323 22.00 -1.45 6.52
N MET A 324 20.90 -2.16 6.72
CA MET A 324 20.82 -3.62 6.50
C MET A 324 20.19 -3.95 5.16
N LYS A 325 20.62 -5.04 4.52
CA LYS A 325 19.83 -5.64 3.43
C LYS A 325 18.73 -6.51 4.01
N SER A 326 17.56 -6.48 3.38
CA SER A 326 16.43 -7.32 3.74
C SER A 326 15.85 -7.96 2.50
N ARG A 327 15.50 -9.23 2.57
CA ARG A 327 14.72 -9.87 1.52
C ARG A 327 13.24 -9.77 1.87
N GLY A 328 12.44 -9.30 0.90
CA GLY A 328 11.00 -9.20 1.01
C GLY A 328 10.32 -9.73 -0.24
N ILE A 329 9.18 -10.39 -0.07
CA ILE A 329 8.27 -10.76 -1.15
C ILE A 329 7.03 -9.90 -1.01
N TYR A 330 6.55 -9.34 -2.12
CA TYR A 330 5.43 -8.42 -2.12
C TYR A 330 4.38 -8.83 -3.14
N GLU A 331 3.12 -8.66 -2.78
CA GLU A 331 1.97 -8.76 -3.69
C GLU A 331 1.26 -7.40 -3.75
N THR A 332 1.44 -6.66 -4.85
CA THR A 332 0.90 -5.31 -5.05
C THR A 332 0.01 -5.25 -6.31
N PRO A 333 -1.21 -5.80 -6.26
CA PRO A 333 -1.98 -6.10 -7.48
C PRO A 333 -2.45 -4.84 -8.22
N ALA A 334 -3.31 -4.02 -7.59
CA ALA A 334 -3.81 -2.77 -8.20
C ALA A 334 -2.68 -1.79 -8.52
N GLY A 335 -1.72 -1.66 -7.61
CA GLY A 335 -0.56 -0.77 -7.80
C GLY A 335 0.27 -1.15 -9.03
N THR A 336 0.40 -2.45 -9.36
CA THR A 336 1.12 -2.90 -10.56
C THR A 336 0.38 -2.53 -11.84
N ILE A 337 -0.94 -2.71 -11.90
CA ILE A 337 -1.74 -2.27 -13.06
C ILE A 337 -1.60 -0.75 -13.24
N LEU A 338 -1.81 0.00 -12.16
CA LEU A 338 -1.79 1.46 -12.22
C LEU A 338 -0.41 2.02 -12.54
N TYR A 339 0.67 1.41 -12.07
CA TYR A 339 2.03 1.80 -12.44
C TYR A 339 2.23 1.73 -13.95
N HIS A 340 1.88 0.61 -14.58
CA HIS A 340 2.05 0.44 -16.03
C HIS A 340 1.09 1.32 -16.85
N ALA A 341 -0.18 1.43 -16.44
CA ALA A 341 -1.16 2.27 -17.13
C ALA A 341 -0.82 3.77 -17.00
N HIS A 342 -0.39 4.23 -15.81
CA HIS A 342 0.01 5.62 -15.59
C HIS A 342 1.24 5.99 -16.41
N LEU A 343 2.28 5.14 -16.43
CA LEU A 343 3.47 5.36 -17.25
C LEU A 343 3.13 5.56 -18.72
N ASP A 344 2.16 4.82 -19.23
CA ASP A 344 1.72 4.89 -20.62
C ASP A 344 1.03 6.21 -20.95
N ILE A 345 0.04 6.62 -20.14
CA ILE A 345 -0.68 7.87 -20.37
C ILE A 345 0.22 9.10 -20.13
N GLU A 346 1.13 9.04 -19.17
CA GLU A 346 2.13 10.08 -18.94
C GLU A 346 3.04 10.21 -20.16
N ALA A 347 3.57 9.11 -20.70
CA ALA A 347 4.45 9.15 -21.87
C ALA A 347 3.74 9.70 -23.12
N PHE A 348 2.43 9.50 -23.24
CA PHE A 348 1.62 9.97 -24.37
C PHE A 348 1.25 11.47 -24.30
N THR A 349 1.22 12.04 -23.10
CA THR A 349 0.70 13.41 -22.85
C THR A 349 1.75 14.40 -22.33
N MET A 350 2.89 13.91 -21.86
CA MET A 350 3.95 14.74 -21.27
C MET A 350 5.05 15.05 -22.26
N ASP A 351 5.52 16.30 -22.24
CA ASP A 351 6.71 16.71 -22.99
C ASP A 351 7.95 15.87 -22.62
N ARG A 352 8.80 15.61 -23.60
CA ARG A 352 9.97 14.73 -23.47
C ARG A 352 10.95 15.21 -22.40
N GLU A 353 11.24 16.50 -22.32
CA GLU A 353 12.22 17.04 -21.37
C GLU A 353 11.61 17.22 -19.97
N VAL A 354 10.34 17.64 -19.89
CA VAL A 354 9.59 17.65 -18.62
C VAL A 354 9.59 16.25 -18.00
N ARG A 355 9.34 15.21 -18.80
CA ARG A 355 9.35 13.82 -18.32
C ARG A 355 10.70 13.42 -17.72
N LYS A 356 11.83 13.76 -18.37
CA LYS A 356 13.16 13.43 -17.82
C LYS A 356 13.41 14.08 -16.46
N ILE A 357 13.05 15.35 -16.30
CA ILE A 357 13.19 16.08 -15.03
C ILE A 357 12.28 15.45 -13.96
N LYS A 358 11.00 15.22 -14.31
CA LYS A 358 10.02 14.62 -13.42
C LYS A 358 10.43 13.23 -12.95
N GLN A 359 11.03 12.41 -13.80
CA GLN A 359 11.51 11.08 -13.42
C GLN A 359 12.61 11.15 -12.36
N GLY A 360 13.52 12.14 -12.44
CA GLY A 360 14.48 12.42 -11.37
C GLY A 360 13.81 12.79 -10.04
N LEU A 361 12.73 13.58 -10.08
CA LEU A 361 11.90 13.88 -8.90
C LEU A 361 11.17 12.64 -8.37
N GLY A 362 10.69 11.76 -9.26
CA GLY A 362 10.05 10.49 -8.89
C GLY A 362 10.99 9.54 -8.15
N LEU A 363 12.25 9.45 -8.59
CA LEU A 363 13.28 8.69 -7.88
C LEU A 363 13.52 9.24 -6.47
N LYS A 364 13.63 10.57 -6.33
CA LYS A 364 13.82 11.19 -5.02
C LYS A 364 12.59 11.03 -4.13
N PHE A 365 11.38 11.13 -4.70
CA PHE A 365 10.14 10.83 -4.00
C PHE A 365 10.16 9.40 -3.44
N ALA A 366 10.52 8.40 -4.25
CA ALA A 366 10.56 7.00 -3.82
C ALA A 366 11.51 6.79 -2.63
N GLU A 367 12.70 7.40 -2.68
CA GLU A 367 13.68 7.37 -1.59
C GLU A 367 13.12 8.01 -0.30
N LEU A 368 12.55 9.22 -0.39
CA LEU A 368 12.01 9.96 0.75
C LEU A 368 10.84 9.20 1.41
N VAL A 369 9.95 8.61 0.60
CA VAL A 369 8.85 7.79 1.11
C VAL A 369 9.39 6.53 1.80
N TYR A 370 10.32 5.82 1.16
CA TYR A 370 10.89 4.60 1.73
C TYR A 370 11.57 4.84 3.08
N THR A 371 12.29 5.95 3.20
CA THR A 371 13.08 6.35 4.39
C THR A 371 12.25 7.06 5.48
N GLY A 372 10.98 7.38 5.22
CA GLY A 372 10.04 7.91 6.22
C GLY A 372 9.89 9.44 6.24
N PHE A 373 10.41 10.13 5.23
CA PHE A 373 10.40 11.58 5.13
C PHE A 373 9.16 12.12 4.40
N TRP A 374 8.00 11.47 4.50
CA TRP A 374 6.77 11.94 3.84
C TRP A 374 6.38 13.36 4.28
N HIS A 375 6.44 13.66 5.58
CA HIS A 375 6.11 14.98 6.13
C HIS A 375 7.31 15.96 6.16
N SER A 376 8.35 15.73 5.36
CA SER A 376 9.49 16.63 5.26
C SER A 376 9.26 17.77 4.23
N PRO A 377 9.93 18.92 4.37
CA PRO A 377 9.83 20.02 3.40
C PRO A 377 10.31 19.62 2.00
N GLU A 378 11.35 18.78 1.90
CA GLU A 378 11.84 18.27 0.62
C GLU A 378 10.83 17.34 -0.06
N CYS A 379 10.10 16.50 0.69
CA CYS A 379 9.08 15.63 0.09
C CYS A 379 7.83 16.43 -0.30
N GLU A 380 7.46 17.47 0.45
CA GLU A 380 6.42 18.42 0.06
C GLU A 380 6.77 19.15 -1.25
N PHE A 381 7.98 19.70 -1.36
CA PHE A 381 8.46 20.35 -2.58
C PHE A 381 8.44 19.39 -3.79
N VAL A 382 8.93 18.16 -3.60
CA VAL A 382 8.94 17.13 -4.65
C VAL A 382 7.51 16.77 -5.05
N ARG A 383 6.59 16.53 -4.10
CA ARG A 383 5.18 16.24 -4.39
C ARG A 383 4.50 17.38 -5.14
N HIS A 384 4.77 18.64 -4.76
CA HIS A 384 4.23 19.80 -5.46
C HIS A 384 4.70 19.86 -6.92
N CYS A 385 6.00 19.68 -7.15
CA CYS A 385 6.56 19.66 -8.51
C CYS A 385 6.01 18.49 -9.35
N ILE A 386 5.87 17.31 -8.75
CA ILE A 386 5.24 16.16 -9.40
C ILE A 386 3.80 16.48 -9.75
N ALA A 387 2.99 16.99 -8.82
CA ALA A 387 1.60 17.37 -9.10
C ALA A 387 1.48 18.36 -10.25
N LYS A 388 2.40 19.35 -10.33
CA LYS A 388 2.45 20.31 -11.44
C LYS A 388 2.72 19.64 -12.79
N SER A 389 3.60 18.64 -12.83
CA SER A 389 3.87 17.88 -14.07
C SER A 389 2.63 17.14 -14.60
N GLN A 390 1.69 16.79 -13.71
CA GLN A 390 0.56 15.93 -14.04
C GLN A 390 -0.65 16.70 -14.59
N GLU A 391 -0.62 18.04 -14.65
CA GLU A 391 -1.79 18.86 -15.03
C GLU A 391 -2.46 18.46 -16.34
N ARG A 392 -1.69 17.97 -17.33
CA ARG A 392 -2.18 17.54 -18.64
C ARG A 392 -2.18 16.02 -18.84
N VAL A 393 -1.81 15.26 -17.80
CA VAL A 393 -1.83 13.80 -17.85
C VAL A 393 -3.27 13.34 -17.67
N GLU A 394 -4.00 13.27 -18.78
CA GLU A 394 -5.37 12.79 -18.84
C GLU A 394 -5.63 11.98 -20.10
N GLY A 395 -6.66 11.14 -20.07
CA GLY A 395 -7.04 10.28 -21.18
C GLY A 395 -7.29 8.86 -20.69
N LYS A 396 -7.28 7.90 -21.60
CA LYS A 396 -7.63 6.52 -21.31
C LYS A 396 -6.54 5.57 -21.79
N VAL A 397 -6.34 4.51 -21.02
CA VAL A 397 -5.43 3.42 -21.37
C VAL A 397 -6.19 2.11 -21.32
N GLN A 398 -6.13 1.35 -22.41
CA GLN A 398 -6.63 -0.02 -22.46
C GLN A 398 -5.52 -0.98 -22.08
N VAL A 399 -5.78 -1.82 -21.09
CA VAL A 399 -4.84 -2.82 -20.58
C VAL A 399 -5.45 -4.22 -20.61
N SER A 400 -4.63 -5.21 -20.94
CA SER A 400 -4.95 -6.63 -20.78
C SER A 400 -4.27 -7.17 -19.53
N VAL A 401 -5.02 -7.81 -18.66
CA VAL A 401 -4.55 -8.41 -17.40
C VAL A 401 -4.67 -9.92 -17.53
N LEU A 402 -3.52 -10.61 -17.52
CA LEU A 402 -3.48 -12.05 -17.77
C LEU A 402 -2.23 -12.71 -17.18
N LYS A 403 -2.42 -13.81 -16.46
CA LYS A 403 -1.36 -14.77 -16.08
C LYS A 403 -0.11 -14.09 -15.48
N GLY A 404 -0.33 -13.23 -14.49
CA GLY A 404 0.71 -12.54 -13.76
C GLY A 404 1.25 -11.28 -14.43
N GLN A 405 0.72 -10.90 -15.60
CA GLN A 405 1.21 -9.77 -16.37
C GLN A 405 0.13 -8.75 -16.73
N VAL A 406 0.58 -7.51 -16.93
CA VAL A 406 -0.19 -6.39 -17.46
C VAL A 406 0.39 -5.99 -18.82
N TYR A 407 -0.45 -5.91 -19.84
CA TYR A 407 -0.05 -5.51 -21.20
C TYR A 407 -0.83 -4.26 -21.61
N ILE A 408 -0.15 -3.26 -22.15
CA ILE A 408 -0.81 -2.09 -22.75
C ILE A 408 -1.29 -2.46 -24.15
N LEU A 409 -2.56 -2.19 -24.45
CA LEU A 409 -3.19 -2.47 -25.75
C LEU A 409 -3.32 -1.21 -26.60
N GLY A 410 -3.63 -0.08 -25.98
CA GLY A 410 -3.86 1.19 -26.66
C GLY A 410 -4.12 2.32 -25.68
N ARG A 411 -4.07 3.55 -26.17
CA ARG A 411 -4.33 4.76 -25.40
C ARG A 411 -4.91 5.86 -26.27
N GLU A 412 -5.67 6.75 -25.66
CA GLU A 412 -6.20 7.96 -26.29
C GLU A 412 -6.21 9.12 -25.29
N SER A 413 -6.07 10.35 -25.77
CA SER A 413 -6.13 11.55 -24.93
C SER A 413 -6.52 12.77 -25.76
N PRO A 414 -7.41 13.64 -25.26
CA PRO A 414 -7.68 14.94 -25.88
C PRO A 414 -6.50 15.91 -25.74
N LEU A 415 -5.54 15.64 -24.84
CA LEU A 415 -4.34 16.46 -24.62
C LEU A 415 -3.06 15.78 -25.12
N SER A 416 -3.20 14.83 -26.05
CA SER A 416 -2.06 14.10 -26.63
C SER A 416 -1.02 15.05 -27.23
N LEU A 417 0.26 14.69 -27.08
CA LEU A 417 1.36 15.30 -27.82
C LEU A 417 1.79 14.45 -29.02
N TYR A 418 1.07 13.35 -29.30
CA TYR A 418 1.29 12.51 -30.45
C TYR A 418 0.60 13.10 -31.68
N ASN A 419 1.36 13.32 -32.74
CA ASN A 419 0.84 13.78 -34.02
C ASN A 419 1.03 12.67 -35.06
N GLU A 420 -0.03 11.93 -35.36
CA GLU A 420 -0.02 10.79 -36.28
C GLU A 420 0.43 11.18 -37.69
N GLU A 421 0.01 12.35 -38.18
CA GLU A 421 0.37 12.84 -39.51
C GLU A 421 1.87 13.18 -39.60
N LEU A 422 2.42 13.84 -38.59
CA LEU A 422 3.83 14.23 -38.55
C LEU A 422 4.80 13.04 -38.50
N VAL A 423 4.42 11.96 -37.81
CA VAL A 423 5.28 10.76 -37.66
C VAL A 423 5.04 9.71 -38.75
N SER A 424 4.11 9.97 -39.67
CA SER A 424 3.74 9.03 -40.71
C SER A 424 4.90 8.76 -41.66
N MET A 425 5.01 7.52 -42.13
CA MET A 425 5.94 7.13 -43.20
C MET A 425 5.28 7.17 -44.58
N ASN A 426 3.94 7.36 -44.63
CA ASN A 426 3.16 7.37 -45.86
C ASN A 426 2.90 8.79 -46.38
N VAL A 427 2.91 9.78 -45.49
CA VAL A 427 2.77 11.20 -45.81
C VAL A 427 3.93 11.95 -45.17
N GLN A 428 4.44 12.98 -45.84
CA GLN A 428 5.58 13.76 -45.32
C GLN A 428 5.21 14.54 -44.04
N GLY A 429 3.94 14.96 -43.92
CA GLY A 429 3.49 15.83 -42.83
C GLY A 429 4.16 17.20 -42.86
N ASP A 430 4.08 17.92 -41.75
CA ASP A 430 4.72 19.23 -41.53
C ASP A 430 6.16 19.07 -40.99
N TYR A 431 7.00 18.36 -41.76
CA TYR A 431 8.41 18.13 -41.43
C TYR A 431 9.30 18.22 -42.66
N GLU A 432 10.40 18.96 -42.55
CA GLU A 432 11.40 19.10 -43.60
C GLU A 432 12.60 18.18 -43.32
N PRO A 433 12.80 17.10 -44.10
CA PRO A 433 13.87 16.13 -43.84
C PRO A 433 15.28 16.73 -43.86
N ILE A 434 15.47 17.87 -44.55
CA ILE A 434 16.76 18.55 -44.64
C ILE A 434 17.27 19.05 -43.27
N ASP A 435 16.36 19.44 -42.38
CA ASP A 435 16.70 19.96 -41.05
C ASP A 435 17.40 18.91 -40.18
N ALA A 436 17.05 17.63 -40.36
CA ALA A 436 17.69 16.50 -39.68
C ALA A 436 19.20 16.46 -39.93
N THR A 437 19.64 16.85 -41.13
CA THR A 437 21.06 16.84 -41.50
C THR A 437 21.85 17.82 -40.64
N GLY A 438 21.35 19.06 -40.50
CA GLY A 438 21.95 20.08 -39.65
C GLY A 438 21.96 19.66 -38.17
N PHE A 439 20.84 19.14 -37.69
CA PHE A 439 20.68 18.65 -36.32
C PHE A 439 21.66 17.51 -35.98
N ILE A 440 21.84 16.54 -36.87
CA ILE A 440 22.80 15.45 -36.69
C ILE A 440 24.23 15.98 -36.74
N ASN A 441 24.54 16.86 -37.69
CA ASN A 441 25.88 17.40 -37.85
C ASN A 441 26.35 18.12 -36.59
N ILE A 442 25.52 18.98 -36.00
CA ILE A 442 25.88 19.71 -34.77
C ILE A 442 26.02 18.77 -33.56
N ASN A 443 25.11 17.81 -33.38
CA ASN A 443 25.21 16.83 -32.28
C ASN A 443 26.44 15.90 -32.43
N SER A 444 26.79 15.54 -33.66
CA SER A 444 27.93 14.67 -33.95
C SER A 444 29.28 15.34 -33.67
N LEU A 445 29.34 16.68 -33.64
CA LEU A 445 30.58 17.43 -33.47
C LEU A 445 31.31 17.00 -32.19
N ARG A 446 30.62 17.00 -31.04
CA ARG A 446 31.20 16.58 -29.75
C ARG A 446 31.73 15.14 -29.80
N LEU A 447 31.04 14.24 -30.49
CA LEU A 447 31.42 12.83 -30.59
C LEU A 447 32.67 12.64 -31.49
N LYS A 448 32.72 13.35 -32.62
CA LYS A 448 33.87 13.38 -33.54
C LYS A 448 35.12 13.89 -32.84
N GLU A 449 35.01 14.99 -32.09
CA GLU A 449 36.14 15.56 -31.34
C GLU A 449 36.61 14.63 -30.22
N TYR A 450 35.70 14.05 -29.44
CA TYR A 450 36.05 13.10 -28.39
C TYR A 450 36.90 11.95 -28.93
N HIS A 451 36.44 11.29 -30.00
CA HIS A 451 37.17 10.18 -30.60
C HIS A 451 38.55 10.62 -31.10
N ARG A 452 38.62 11.74 -31.84
CA ARG A 452 39.89 12.21 -32.42
C ARG A 452 40.94 12.54 -31.36
N LEU A 453 40.52 13.05 -30.21
CA LEU A 453 41.42 13.40 -29.11
C LEU A 453 41.83 12.18 -28.28
N GLN A 454 40.90 11.27 -27.96
CA GLN A 454 41.24 10.07 -27.18
C GLN A 454 42.12 9.09 -27.96
N SER A 455 41.86 8.89 -29.26
CA SER A 455 42.68 7.98 -30.09
C SER A 455 44.14 8.44 -30.25
N LYS A 456 44.42 9.74 -30.11
CA LYS A 456 45.79 10.27 -30.11
C LYS A 456 46.54 9.97 -28.80
N VAL A 457 45.83 9.80 -27.69
CA VAL A 457 46.42 9.46 -26.40
C VAL A 457 46.78 7.98 -26.33
N THR A 458 45.98 7.10 -26.95
CA THR A 458 46.23 5.65 -26.97
C THR A 458 47.30 5.20 -27.96
N ALA A 459 47.62 6.03 -28.95
CA ALA A 459 48.65 5.75 -29.96
C ALA A 459 50.07 6.23 -29.57
N LYS A 460 50.20 6.87 -28.40
CA LYS A 460 51.49 7.17 -27.75
C LYS A 460 51.69 6.20 -26.61
#